data_AF-A0A0K1EN11-F1
#
_entry.id   AF-A0A0K1EN11-F1
#
_cell.length_a   1.000
_cell.length_b   1.000
_cell.length_c   1.000
_cell.angle_alpha   90.00
_cell.angle_beta   90.00
_cell.angle_gamma   90.00
#
_symmetry.space_group_name_H-M   'P 1'
#
loop_
_entity.id
_entity.type
_entity.pdbx_description
1 polymer ?
#
loop_
_entity_poly.entity_id
_entity_poly.type
_entity_poly.pdbx_seq_one_letter_code
_entity_poly.pdbx_strand_id
1 'polypeptide(L)'
;MGNEPAIVRRHPSRDDETFDVPAAVLCACCGQPDCAGCTPATEEGSGVVAVVPWERHTDGTWTRLWSTAKATTLGANTFFAALPDGAILPAMRFAVLAEGLAVLSMLAALLPLGAIALPGLTLELAQNPSARASAARWLLFGVPCLVTWMILAHAAHGAALDLGASRQGAHPARRRALRFGLYACGWDLMTGPLGALFVLFSEGRKRMNDLLSAAVRAPRTASNAYLEGIHALPPAAAARAQRTGSIAAAALAVISGFAIITALALLL
;
A
#
# COMPACT_ATOMS: atom_id res chain seq x y z
N MET A 1 47.97 -56.16 -41.23
CA MET A 1 47.99 -54.73 -40.86
C MET A 1 46.58 -54.20 -40.98
N GLY A 2 45.84 -54.17 -39.87
CA GLY A 2 44.50 -53.59 -39.79
C GLY A 2 44.46 -52.74 -38.52
N ASN A 3 44.38 -51.42 -38.69
CA ASN A 3 44.26 -50.46 -37.61
C ASN A 3 42.79 -50.43 -37.15
N GLU A 4 42.51 -50.95 -35.95
CA GLU A 4 41.26 -50.69 -35.25
C GLU A 4 41.37 -49.32 -34.54
N PRO A 5 40.51 -48.34 -34.86
CA PRO A 5 40.45 -47.11 -34.09
C PRO A 5 39.73 -47.37 -32.77
N ALA A 6 40.44 -47.17 -31.65
CA ALA A 6 39.87 -47.16 -30.32
C ALA A 6 38.84 -46.02 -30.20
N ILE A 7 37.55 -46.36 -30.23
CA ILE A 7 36.46 -45.43 -29.91
C ILE A 7 36.49 -45.18 -28.41
N VAL A 8 37.18 -44.13 -27.99
CA VAL A 8 37.09 -43.59 -26.64
C VAL A 8 35.69 -43.02 -26.46
N ARG A 9 34.79 -43.77 -25.81
CA ARG A 9 33.51 -43.23 -25.33
C ARG A 9 33.81 -42.14 -24.30
N ARG A 10 33.63 -40.88 -24.67
CA ARG A 10 33.50 -39.79 -23.69
C ARG A 10 32.26 -40.08 -22.85
N HIS A 11 32.44 -40.22 -21.54
CA HIS A 11 31.35 -40.07 -20.59
C HIS A 11 30.80 -38.64 -20.74
N PRO A 12 29.47 -38.45 -20.88
CA PRO A 12 28.90 -37.12 -20.79
C PRO A 12 29.23 -36.56 -19.40
N SER A 13 29.94 -35.42 -19.33
CA SER A 13 30.05 -34.69 -18.07
C SER A 13 28.65 -34.24 -17.69
N ARG A 14 28.30 -34.54 -16.45
CA ARG A 14 26.99 -34.25 -15.89
C ARG A 14 26.99 -32.80 -15.41
N ASP A 15 27.02 -31.88 -16.37
CA ASP A 15 26.86 -30.44 -16.15
C ASP A 15 25.52 -29.98 -16.73
N ASP A 16 24.46 -30.77 -16.54
CA ASP A 16 23.07 -30.30 -16.62
C ASP A 16 22.68 -29.76 -15.22
N GLU A 17 23.35 -28.70 -14.78
CA GLU A 17 22.65 -27.74 -13.94
C GLU A 17 21.68 -27.02 -14.87
N THR A 18 20.45 -27.54 -14.97
CA THR A 18 19.33 -26.77 -15.52
C THR A 18 19.27 -25.46 -14.77
N PHE A 19 19.82 -24.41 -15.36
CA PHE A 19 19.57 -23.04 -14.94
C PHE A 19 18.07 -22.84 -15.07
N ASP A 20 17.38 -22.88 -13.93
CA ASP A 20 15.97 -22.54 -13.83
C ASP A 20 15.90 -21.02 -14.03
N VAL A 21 15.91 -20.58 -15.30
CA VAL A 21 15.75 -19.18 -15.66
C VAL A 21 14.28 -18.87 -15.40
N PRO A 22 13.94 -18.07 -14.38
CA PRO A 22 12.55 -17.71 -14.14
C PRO A 22 12.02 -17.05 -15.40
N ALA A 23 10.91 -17.54 -15.93
CA ALA A 23 10.27 -16.95 -17.09
C ALA A 23 10.05 -15.44 -16.81
N ALA A 24 10.79 -14.59 -17.51
CA ALA A 24 10.62 -13.16 -17.41
C ALA A 24 9.31 -12.80 -18.10
N VAL A 25 8.26 -12.61 -17.30
CA VAL A 25 6.96 -12.16 -17.83
C VAL A 25 7.06 -10.65 -18.05
N LEU A 26 7.27 -10.26 -19.30
CA LEU A 26 7.23 -8.86 -19.72
C LEU A 26 5.83 -8.54 -20.24
N CYS A 27 5.35 -7.32 -19.98
CA CYS A 27 4.14 -6.87 -20.64
C CYS A 27 4.34 -6.83 -22.16
N ALA A 28 3.53 -7.57 -22.91
CA ALA A 28 3.62 -7.61 -24.37
C ALA A 28 3.41 -6.24 -25.05
N CYS A 29 2.75 -5.29 -24.38
CA CYS A 29 2.51 -3.95 -24.93
C CYS A 29 3.66 -2.96 -24.68
N CYS A 30 4.20 -2.91 -23.45
CA CYS A 30 5.20 -1.88 -23.08
C CYS A 30 6.58 -2.44 -22.73
N GLY A 31 6.73 -3.76 -22.72
CA GLY A 31 7.98 -4.44 -22.38
C GLY A 31 8.39 -4.34 -20.91
N GLN A 32 7.56 -3.77 -20.03
CA GLN A 32 7.91 -3.62 -18.61
C GLN A 32 7.54 -4.89 -17.82
N PRO A 33 8.44 -5.40 -16.95
CA PRO A 33 8.15 -6.56 -16.09
C PRO A 33 7.10 -6.26 -15.00
N ASP A 34 6.89 -4.97 -14.69
CA ASP A 34 5.93 -4.49 -13.69
C ASP A 34 4.80 -3.64 -14.31
N CYS A 35 4.39 -3.88 -15.56
CA CYS A 35 3.22 -3.15 -16.10
C CYS A 35 1.98 -3.48 -15.27
N ALA A 36 1.38 -2.46 -14.65
CA ALA A 36 0.14 -2.57 -13.87
C ALA A 36 -1.14 -2.85 -14.71
N GLY A 37 -0.97 -3.10 -16.02
CA GLY A 37 -2.05 -3.24 -17.00
C GLY A 37 -1.96 -2.15 -18.06
N CYS A 38 -1.39 -2.50 -19.21
CA CYS A 38 -1.30 -1.61 -20.37
C CYS A 38 -2.61 -1.62 -21.19
N THR A 39 -3.42 -2.67 -20.96
CA THR A 39 -4.83 -2.83 -21.32
C THR A 39 -5.56 -3.46 -20.12
N PRO A 40 -6.87 -3.19 -19.92
CA PRO A 40 -7.65 -3.88 -18.90
C PRO A 40 -7.64 -5.39 -19.19
N ALA A 41 -7.27 -6.19 -18.19
CA ALA A 41 -7.19 -7.64 -18.33
C ALA A 41 -8.58 -8.22 -18.66
N THR A 42 -8.65 -9.08 -19.68
CA THR A 42 -9.81 -9.93 -19.92
C THR A 42 -9.80 -11.09 -18.91
N GLU A 43 -10.97 -11.51 -18.44
CA GLU A 43 -11.15 -12.53 -17.38
C GLU A 43 -10.59 -13.92 -17.73
N GLU A 44 -10.10 -14.12 -18.96
CA GLU A 44 -9.50 -15.36 -19.47
C GLU A 44 -7.96 -15.40 -19.33
N GLY A 45 -7.36 -14.40 -18.69
CA GLY A 45 -5.91 -14.32 -18.51
C GLY A 45 -5.36 -15.40 -17.55
N SER A 46 -4.36 -16.15 -18.02
CA SER A 46 -3.42 -17.02 -17.28
C SER A 46 -3.37 -16.73 -15.77
N GLY A 47 -3.42 -17.78 -14.94
CA GLY A 47 -3.40 -17.77 -13.46
C GLY A 47 -2.13 -17.19 -12.83
N VAL A 48 -1.71 -16.01 -13.28
CA VAL A 48 -0.65 -15.18 -12.73
C VAL A 48 -1.16 -14.69 -11.38
N VAL A 49 -0.72 -15.36 -10.32
CA VAL A 49 -0.88 -14.88 -8.95
C VAL A 49 -0.28 -13.48 -8.90
N ALA A 50 -1.10 -12.47 -8.59
CA ALA A 50 -0.63 -11.09 -8.48
C ALA A 50 0.42 -11.02 -7.35
N VAL A 51 1.70 -10.97 -7.70
CA VAL A 51 2.78 -10.89 -6.71
C VAL A 51 2.85 -9.46 -6.20
N VAL A 52 2.61 -9.28 -4.90
CA VAL A 52 2.73 -7.97 -4.24
C VAL A 52 4.21 -7.52 -4.30
N PRO A 53 4.56 -6.36 -4.89
CA PRO A 53 5.96 -5.95 -5.03
C PRO A 53 6.70 -5.88 -3.69
N TRP A 54 6.00 -5.46 -2.62
CA TRP A 54 6.53 -5.44 -1.26
C TRP A 54 6.89 -6.82 -0.72
N GLU A 55 6.45 -7.93 -1.31
CA GLU A 55 6.79 -9.28 -0.83
C GLU A 55 7.95 -9.91 -1.62
N ARG A 56 8.43 -9.26 -2.68
CA ARG A 56 9.57 -9.75 -3.48
C ARG A 56 10.90 -9.51 -2.77
N HIS A 57 11.80 -10.49 -2.78
CA HIS A 57 13.12 -10.37 -2.14
C HIS A 57 14.23 -9.88 -3.08
N THR A 58 13.93 -9.73 -4.38
CA THR A 58 14.92 -9.40 -5.43
C THR A 58 15.28 -7.92 -5.47
N ASP A 59 14.35 -7.05 -5.07
CA ASP A 59 14.48 -5.61 -5.26
C ASP A 59 14.80 -4.89 -3.94
N GLY A 60 15.42 -3.72 -4.04
CA GLY A 60 15.67 -2.85 -2.89
C GLY A 60 14.38 -2.41 -2.18
N THR A 61 14.46 -2.21 -0.86
CA THR A 61 13.31 -1.83 -0.01
C THR A 61 12.57 -0.60 -0.54
N TRP A 62 13.28 0.41 -1.03
CA TRP A 62 12.68 1.63 -1.57
C TRP A 62 11.91 1.39 -2.88
N THR A 63 12.49 0.63 -3.81
CA THR A 63 11.82 0.22 -5.05
C THR A 63 10.53 -0.52 -4.73
N ARG A 64 10.59 -1.48 -3.80
CA ARG A 64 9.42 -2.26 -3.35
C ARG A 64 8.34 -1.40 -2.71
N LEU A 65 8.72 -0.44 -1.86
CA LEU A 65 7.80 0.50 -1.23
C LEU A 65 7.05 1.30 -2.30
N TRP A 66 7.77 1.98 -3.19
CA TRP A 66 7.18 2.84 -4.20
C TRP A 66 6.39 2.06 -5.24
N SER A 67 6.86 0.91 -5.69
CA SER A 67 6.11 0.04 -6.61
C SER A 67 4.81 -0.46 -5.98
N THR A 68 4.83 -0.84 -4.70
CA THR A 68 3.60 -1.27 -4.00
C THR A 68 2.64 -0.11 -3.78
N ALA A 69 3.14 1.05 -3.33
CA ALA A 69 2.31 2.24 -3.11
C ALA A 69 1.67 2.73 -4.42
N LYS A 70 2.42 2.70 -5.53
CA LYS A 70 1.87 2.98 -6.87
C LYS A 70 0.83 1.94 -7.30
N ALA A 71 1.11 0.65 -7.10
CA ALA A 71 0.17 -0.41 -7.45
C ALA A 71 -1.14 -0.30 -6.66
N THR A 72 -1.08 -0.02 -5.35
CA THR A 72 -2.27 0.12 -4.52
C THR A 72 -3.06 1.40 -4.81
N THR A 73 -2.41 2.44 -5.35
CA THR A 73 -3.06 3.74 -5.63
C THR A 73 -3.53 3.88 -7.08
N LEU A 74 -2.61 3.75 -8.03
CA LEU A 74 -2.89 3.95 -9.47
C LEU A 74 -3.45 2.67 -10.12
N GLY A 75 -2.96 1.51 -9.67
CA GLY A 75 -3.41 0.18 -10.11
C GLY A 75 -4.43 -0.46 -9.17
N ALA A 76 -5.13 0.33 -8.36
CA ALA A 76 -5.96 -0.16 -7.25
C ALA A 76 -6.94 -1.26 -7.68
N ASN A 77 -7.55 -1.12 -8.86
CA ASN A 77 -8.52 -2.08 -9.37
C ASN A 77 -7.90 -3.46 -9.58
N THR A 78 -6.79 -3.53 -10.31
CA THR A 78 -6.11 -4.80 -10.62
C THR A 78 -5.45 -5.39 -9.38
N PHE A 79 -4.82 -4.55 -8.55
CA PHE A 79 -4.11 -5.00 -7.35
C PHE A 79 -5.06 -5.63 -6.32
N PHE A 80 -6.18 -4.96 -6.01
CA PHE A 80 -7.08 -5.43 -4.94
C PHE A 80 -8.09 -6.49 -5.39
N ALA A 81 -8.43 -6.56 -6.68
CA ALA A 81 -9.28 -7.63 -7.22
C ALA A 81 -8.61 -9.01 -7.14
N ALA A 82 -7.28 -9.04 -7.26
CA ALA A 82 -6.48 -10.27 -7.27
C ALA A 82 -5.53 -10.38 -6.06
N LEU A 83 -5.81 -9.68 -4.96
CA LEU A 83 -4.94 -9.65 -3.78
C LEU A 83 -4.73 -11.08 -3.23
N PRO A 84 -3.50 -11.63 -3.27
CA PRO A 84 -3.24 -12.98 -2.80
C PRO A 84 -3.41 -13.06 -1.28
N ASP A 85 -3.77 -14.25 -0.81
CA ASP A 85 -3.57 -14.57 0.60
C ASP A 85 -2.06 -14.59 0.91
N GLY A 86 -1.69 -14.34 2.17
CA GLY A 86 -0.28 -14.24 2.56
C GLY A 86 -0.10 -13.78 4.00
N ALA A 87 1.12 -13.90 4.52
CA ALA A 87 1.43 -13.49 5.89
C ALA A 87 1.00 -12.04 6.16
N ILE A 88 0.47 -11.76 7.36
CA ILE A 88 0.11 -10.38 7.73
C ILE A 88 1.36 -9.53 7.98
N LEU A 89 2.45 -10.16 8.46
CA LEU A 89 3.67 -9.45 8.86
C LEU A 89 4.31 -8.63 7.72
N PRO A 90 4.47 -9.14 6.47
CA PRO A 90 4.92 -8.31 5.36
C PRO A 90 4.04 -7.10 5.10
N ALA A 91 2.71 -7.27 5.04
CA ALA A 91 1.77 -6.17 4.85
C ALA A 91 1.86 -5.14 5.99
N MET A 92 2.03 -5.58 7.23
CA MET A 92 2.21 -4.71 8.39
C MET A 92 3.50 -3.90 8.30
N ARG A 93 4.61 -4.51 7.86
CA ARG A 93 5.88 -3.79 7.64
C ARG A 93 5.75 -2.72 6.55
N PHE A 94 5.02 -3.01 5.48
CA PHE A 94 4.69 -2.03 4.45
C PHE A 94 3.89 -0.87 5.05
N ALA A 95 2.80 -1.19 5.76
CA ALA A 95 1.92 -0.19 6.37
C ALA A 95 2.68 0.76 7.30
N VAL A 96 3.52 0.22 8.19
CA VAL A 96 4.36 1.04 9.10
C VAL A 96 5.27 1.99 8.33
N LEU A 97 5.94 1.52 7.28
CA LEU A 97 6.85 2.36 6.50
C LEU A 97 6.08 3.40 5.68
N ALA A 98 4.98 3.00 5.03
CA ALA A 98 4.15 3.88 4.21
C ALA A 98 3.50 4.99 5.04
N GLU A 99 2.82 4.64 6.14
CA GLU A 99 2.18 5.61 7.04
C GLU A 99 3.19 6.48 7.76
N GLY A 100 4.29 5.91 8.24
CA GLY A 100 5.35 6.68 8.88
C GLY A 100 5.88 7.78 7.96
N LEU A 101 6.16 7.45 6.70
CA LEU A 101 6.61 8.42 5.71
C LEU A 101 5.50 9.42 5.33
N ALA A 102 4.26 8.96 5.19
CA ALA A 102 3.12 9.84 4.91
C ALA A 102 2.95 10.90 6.01
N VAL A 103 2.86 10.48 7.27
CA VAL A 103 2.71 11.36 8.44
C VAL A 103 3.90 12.31 8.58
N LEU A 104 5.14 11.79 8.51
CA LEU A 104 6.33 12.64 8.63
C LEU A 104 6.42 13.67 7.49
N SER A 105 6.07 13.28 6.26
CA SER A 105 6.07 14.21 5.14
C SER A 105 4.99 15.29 5.26
N MET A 106 3.82 14.92 5.78
CA MET A 106 2.75 15.87 6.06
C MET A 106 3.17 16.87 7.15
N LEU A 107 3.79 16.38 8.23
CA LEU A 107 4.33 17.26 9.28
C LEU A 107 5.40 18.20 8.73
N ALA A 108 6.34 17.68 7.94
CA ALA A 108 7.39 18.50 7.32
C ALA A 108 6.80 19.60 6.40
N ALA A 109 5.70 19.31 5.70
CA ALA A 109 5.00 20.29 4.86
C ALA A 109 4.19 21.30 5.69
N LEU A 110 3.51 20.86 6.75
CA LEU A 110 2.62 21.69 7.57
C LEU A 110 3.36 22.57 8.58
N LEU A 111 4.50 22.13 9.12
CA LEU A 111 5.28 22.91 10.09
C LEU A 111 5.65 24.32 9.59
N PRO A 112 6.24 24.53 8.39
CA PRO A 112 6.54 25.87 7.91
C PRO A 112 5.27 26.69 7.64
N LEU A 113 4.20 26.07 7.15
CA LEU A 113 2.92 26.75 6.94
C LEU A 113 2.30 27.22 8.26
N GLY A 114 2.32 26.35 9.27
CA GLY A 114 1.89 26.67 10.63
C GLY A 114 2.75 27.75 11.26
N ALA A 115 4.06 27.74 11.00
CA ALA A 115 4.96 28.75 11.52
C ALA A 115 4.65 30.16 10.98
N ILE A 116 4.25 30.24 9.71
CA ILE A 116 3.81 31.48 9.04
C ILE A 116 2.41 31.88 9.51
N ALA A 117 1.48 30.93 9.65
CA ALA A 117 0.09 31.19 10.02
C ALA A 117 -0.07 31.58 11.50
N LEU A 118 0.80 31.08 12.39
CA LEU A 118 0.74 31.28 13.84
C LEU A 118 2.07 31.85 14.37
N PRO A 119 2.48 33.06 13.95
CA PRO A 119 3.80 33.62 14.27
C PRO A 119 4.01 33.79 15.79
N GLY A 120 2.95 34.08 16.55
CA GLY A 120 3.01 34.17 18.02
C GLY A 120 3.37 32.83 18.68
N LEU A 121 2.77 31.73 18.22
CA LEU A 121 3.10 30.39 18.72
C LEU A 121 4.54 29.99 18.33
N THR A 122 4.97 30.32 17.11
CA THR A 122 6.34 30.10 16.66
C THR A 122 7.35 30.85 17.53
N LEU A 123 7.06 32.10 17.85
CA LEU A 123 7.91 32.91 18.71
C LEU A 123 7.95 32.36 20.14
N GLU A 124 6.79 31.95 20.69
CA GLU A 124 6.71 31.31 22.00
C GLU A 124 7.53 30.01 22.04
N LEU A 125 7.41 29.14 21.03
CA LEU A 125 8.24 27.95 20.89
C LEU A 125 9.74 28.31 20.73
N ALA A 126 10.08 29.41 20.07
CA ALA A 126 11.48 29.82 19.94
C ALA A 126 12.08 30.32 21.25
N GLN A 127 11.30 31.04 22.06
CA GLN A 127 11.77 31.75 23.25
C GLN A 127 11.61 30.94 24.54
N ASN A 128 10.59 30.09 24.66
CA ASN A 128 10.26 29.39 25.89
C ASN A 128 10.77 27.93 25.89
N PRO A 129 11.77 27.57 26.73
CA PRO A 129 12.29 26.22 26.82
C PRO A 129 11.25 25.17 27.23
N SER A 130 10.29 25.55 28.08
CA SER A 130 9.23 24.64 28.54
C SER A 130 8.26 24.29 27.40
N ALA A 131 7.91 25.28 26.57
CA ALA A 131 7.08 25.08 25.38
C ALA A 131 7.78 24.16 24.37
N ARG A 132 9.10 24.32 24.16
CA ARG A 132 9.90 23.41 23.32
C ARG A 132 9.91 21.99 23.84
N ALA A 133 10.12 21.82 25.15
CA ALA A 133 10.12 20.50 25.77
C ALA A 133 8.76 19.81 25.61
N SER A 134 7.67 20.56 25.79
CA SER A 134 6.31 20.06 25.54
C SER A 134 6.10 19.67 24.08
N ALA A 135 6.44 20.55 23.13
CA ALA A 135 6.35 20.26 21.70
C ALA A 135 7.18 19.03 21.29
N ALA A 136 8.38 18.87 21.85
CA ALA A 136 9.21 17.70 21.61
C ALA A 136 8.58 16.41 22.15
N ARG A 137 7.93 16.44 23.32
CA ARG A 137 7.16 15.28 23.84
C ARG A 137 5.98 14.94 22.94
N TRP A 138 5.23 15.96 22.50
CA TRP A 138 4.12 15.78 21.56
C TRP A 138 4.58 15.19 20.23
N LEU A 139 5.73 15.60 19.69
CA LEU A 139 6.29 14.97 18.50
C LEU A 139 6.75 13.54 18.78
N LEU A 140 7.46 13.31 19.89
CA LEU A 140 8.01 12.00 20.24
C LEU A 140 6.94 10.92 20.45
N PHE A 141 5.83 11.27 21.12
CA PHE A 141 4.76 10.32 21.43
C PHE A 141 3.57 10.43 20.49
N GLY A 142 3.21 11.64 20.07
CA GLY A 142 2.08 11.89 19.18
C GLY A 142 2.29 11.32 17.79
N VAL A 143 3.50 11.42 17.22
CA VAL A 143 3.76 10.89 15.87
C VAL A 143 3.63 9.36 15.81
N PRO A 144 4.29 8.55 16.69
CA PRO A 144 4.08 7.11 16.69
C PRO A 144 2.63 6.69 17.01
N CYS A 145 1.95 7.41 17.91
CA CYS A 145 0.54 7.14 18.21
C CYS A 145 -0.34 7.39 16.98
N LEU A 146 -0.12 8.50 16.28
CA LEU A 146 -0.85 8.85 15.06
C LEU A 146 -0.61 7.81 13.94
N VAL A 147 0.65 7.43 13.70
CA VAL A 147 0.99 6.37 12.73
C VAL A 147 0.31 5.06 13.08
N THR A 148 0.38 4.64 14.34
CA THR A 148 -0.26 3.40 14.80
C THR A 148 -1.78 3.45 14.59
N TRP A 149 -2.41 4.58 14.95
CA TRP A 149 -3.84 4.78 14.76
C TRP A 149 -4.25 4.74 13.28
N MET A 150 -3.50 5.38 12.38
CA MET A 150 -3.75 5.35 10.93
C MET A 150 -3.72 3.92 10.39
N ILE A 151 -2.69 3.14 10.75
CA ILE A 151 -2.59 1.72 10.36
C ILE A 151 -3.79 0.92 10.85
N LEU A 152 -4.20 1.12 12.11
CA LEU A 152 -5.36 0.46 12.69
C LEU A 152 -6.67 0.86 12.00
N ALA A 153 -6.82 2.14 11.62
CA ALA A 153 -7.98 2.63 10.90
C ALA A 153 -8.11 1.96 9.51
N HIS A 154 -7.01 1.84 8.77
CA HIS A 154 -6.99 1.12 7.49
C HIS A 154 -7.29 -0.38 7.65
N ALA A 155 -6.67 -1.04 8.64
CA ALA A 155 -6.94 -2.45 8.93
C ALA A 155 -8.42 -2.67 9.32
N ALA A 156 -8.98 -1.76 10.13
CA ALA A 156 -10.38 -1.78 10.52
C ALA A 156 -11.32 -1.53 9.32
N HIS A 157 -10.94 -0.65 8.38
CA HIS A 157 -11.67 -0.46 7.13
C HIS A 157 -11.74 -1.75 6.32
N GLY A 158 -10.61 -2.44 6.13
CA GLY A 158 -10.58 -3.74 5.47
C GLY A 158 -11.47 -4.78 6.17
N ALA A 159 -11.38 -4.89 7.50
CA ALA A 159 -12.24 -5.78 8.28
C ALA A 159 -13.74 -5.42 8.19
N ALA A 160 -14.08 -4.13 8.14
CA ALA A 160 -15.45 -3.66 7.98
C ALA A 160 -16.03 -4.02 6.60
N LEU A 161 -15.21 -3.98 5.54
CA LEU A 161 -15.60 -4.45 4.21
C LEU A 161 -15.87 -5.96 4.20
N ASP A 162 -15.02 -6.79 4.82
CA ASP A 162 -15.21 -8.25 4.93
C ASP A 162 -16.48 -8.61 5.71
N LEU A 163 -16.77 -7.88 6.79
CA LEU A 163 -18.02 -8.02 7.53
C LEU A 163 -19.22 -7.60 6.66
N GLY A 164 -19.09 -6.50 5.92
CA GLY A 164 -20.10 -6.04 4.96
C GLY A 164 -20.38 -7.09 3.89
N ALA A 165 -19.34 -7.71 3.34
CA ALA A 165 -19.44 -8.77 2.34
C ALA A 165 -20.11 -10.02 2.90
N SER A 166 -19.71 -10.44 4.11
CA SER A 166 -20.30 -11.58 4.82
C SER A 166 -21.81 -11.38 5.06
N ARG A 167 -22.23 -10.15 5.38
CA ARG A 167 -23.66 -9.79 5.51
C ARG A 167 -24.44 -9.85 4.19
N GLN A 168 -23.75 -9.79 3.05
CA GLN A 168 -24.35 -10.01 1.72
C GLN A 168 -24.28 -11.48 1.27
N GLY A 169 -23.86 -12.40 2.14
CA GLY A 169 -23.80 -13.84 1.86
C GLY A 169 -22.47 -14.34 1.29
N ALA A 170 -21.44 -13.50 1.18
CA ALA A 170 -20.11 -13.97 0.77
C ALA A 170 -19.40 -14.75 1.89
N HIS A 171 -18.49 -15.63 1.51
CA HIS A 171 -17.60 -16.28 2.48
C HIS A 171 -16.61 -15.26 3.07
N PRO A 172 -16.32 -15.34 4.38
CA PRO A 172 -15.38 -14.43 5.03
C PRO A 172 -13.95 -14.68 4.53
N ALA A 173 -13.22 -13.59 4.29
CA ALA A 173 -11.84 -13.56 3.81
C ALA A 173 -10.95 -12.72 4.73
N ARG A 174 -11.14 -12.85 6.05
CA ARG A 174 -10.52 -12.06 7.13
C ARG A 174 -9.04 -11.71 6.93
N ARG A 175 -8.23 -12.68 6.50
CA ARG A 175 -6.78 -12.47 6.29
C ARG A 175 -6.50 -11.54 5.12
N ARG A 176 -7.19 -11.74 4.00
CA ARG A 176 -7.14 -10.83 2.84
C ARG A 176 -7.73 -9.46 3.18
N ALA A 177 -8.74 -9.40 4.05
CA ALA A 177 -9.32 -8.15 4.53
C ALA A 177 -8.32 -7.29 5.31
N LEU A 178 -7.56 -7.92 6.22
CA LEU A 178 -6.49 -7.23 6.94
C LEU A 178 -5.36 -6.80 5.99
N ARG A 179 -4.96 -7.67 5.05
CA ARG A 179 -3.96 -7.31 4.01
C ARG A 179 -4.44 -6.15 3.14
N PHE A 180 -5.72 -6.14 2.75
CA PHE A 180 -6.32 -5.03 2.00
C PHE A 180 -6.11 -3.71 2.74
N GLY A 181 -6.48 -3.65 4.02
CA GLY A 181 -6.28 -2.46 4.84
C GLY A 181 -4.81 -2.06 4.95
N LEU A 182 -3.94 -3.00 5.30
CA LEU A 182 -2.51 -2.70 5.47
C LEU A 182 -1.83 -2.23 4.18
N TYR A 183 -2.22 -2.74 3.01
CA TYR A 183 -1.70 -2.25 1.73
C TYR A 183 -2.38 -0.95 1.26
N ALA A 184 -3.59 -0.65 1.75
CA ALA A 184 -4.27 0.62 1.50
C ALA A 184 -3.54 1.82 2.11
N CYS A 185 -2.72 1.63 3.14
CA CYS A 185 -1.78 2.66 3.65
C CYS A 185 -0.86 3.25 2.57
N GLY A 186 -0.66 2.55 1.44
CA GLY A 186 0.07 3.10 0.30
C GLY A 186 -0.59 4.33 -0.33
N TRP A 187 -1.91 4.50 -0.16
CA TRP A 187 -2.65 5.67 -0.64
C TRP A 187 -2.17 6.93 0.07
N ASP A 188 -2.04 6.89 1.38
CA ASP A 188 -1.68 8.05 2.19
C ASP A 188 -0.26 8.52 1.84
N LEU A 189 0.65 7.58 1.59
CA LEU A 189 1.99 7.90 1.09
C LEU A 189 1.95 8.54 -0.30
N MET A 190 1.22 7.94 -1.25
CA MET A 190 1.18 8.43 -2.64
C MET A 190 0.46 9.77 -2.78
N THR A 191 -0.58 10.01 -1.99
CA THR A 191 -1.38 11.23 -2.01
C THR A 191 -0.82 12.34 -1.13
N GLY A 192 0.09 12.01 -0.22
CA GLY A 192 0.80 12.95 0.63
C GLY A 192 1.90 13.75 -0.08
N PRO A 193 2.51 14.73 0.61
CA PRO A 193 3.55 15.59 0.03
C PRO A 193 4.74 14.81 -0.55
N LEU A 194 5.19 13.76 0.12
CA LEU A 194 6.33 12.97 -0.36
C LEU A 194 5.99 12.18 -1.64
N GLY A 195 4.82 11.53 -1.70
CA GLY A 195 4.37 10.82 -2.90
C GLY A 195 4.16 11.76 -4.09
N ALA A 196 3.61 12.95 -3.84
CA ALA A 196 3.53 13.99 -4.84
C ALA A 196 4.93 14.37 -5.36
N LEU A 197 5.88 14.73 -4.48
CA LEU A 197 7.24 15.07 -4.91
C LEU A 197 7.89 13.93 -5.69
N PHE A 198 7.75 12.68 -5.22
CA PHE A 198 8.26 11.50 -5.91
C PHE A 198 7.73 11.43 -7.35
N VAL A 199 6.41 11.45 -7.55
CA VAL A 199 5.79 11.39 -8.89
C VAL A 199 6.17 12.60 -9.74
N LEU A 200 6.24 13.80 -9.17
CA LEU A 200 6.64 15.00 -9.91
C LEU A 200 8.03 14.86 -10.51
N PHE A 201 9.00 14.38 -9.71
CA PHE A 201 10.39 14.27 -10.12
C PHE A 201 10.67 13.03 -10.97
N SER A 202 10.02 11.89 -10.69
CA SER A 202 10.27 10.65 -11.43
C SER A 202 9.45 10.52 -12.72
N GLU A 203 8.25 11.09 -12.77
CA GLU A 203 7.28 10.85 -13.84
C GLU A 203 6.70 12.14 -14.47
N GLY A 204 6.96 13.30 -13.87
CA GLY A 204 6.61 14.62 -14.42
C GLY A 204 5.20 15.10 -14.09
N ARG A 205 4.93 16.38 -14.43
CA ARG A 205 3.69 17.09 -14.05
C ARG A 205 2.40 16.46 -14.58
N LYS A 206 2.45 15.82 -15.76
CA LYS A 206 1.26 15.16 -16.33
C LYS A 206 0.78 14.01 -15.44
N ARG A 207 1.71 13.20 -14.94
CA ARG A 207 1.42 12.06 -14.05
C ARG A 207 0.98 12.48 -12.66
N MET A 208 1.44 13.64 -12.18
CA MET A 208 0.91 14.25 -10.96
C MET A 208 -0.61 14.50 -11.05
N ASN A 209 -1.09 15.04 -12.17
CA ASN A 209 -2.52 15.32 -12.32
C ASN A 209 -3.33 14.00 -12.33
N ASP A 210 -2.81 12.96 -12.97
CA ASP A 210 -3.40 11.63 -12.95
C ASP A 210 -3.48 11.10 -11.51
N LEU A 211 -2.38 11.24 -10.74
CA LEU A 211 -2.31 10.85 -9.33
C LEU A 211 -3.34 11.59 -8.47
N LEU A 212 -3.50 12.91 -8.62
CA LEU A 212 -4.52 13.68 -7.90
C LEU A 212 -5.94 13.19 -8.22
N SER A 213 -6.20 12.88 -9.50
CA SER A 213 -7.50 12.32 -9.90
C SER A 213 -7.72 10.89 -9.36
N ALA A 214 -6.64 10.13 -9.24
CA ALA A 214 -6.66 8.76 -8.73
C ALA A 214 -6.85 8.77 -7.21
N ALA A 215 -6.20 9.68 -6.49
CA ALA A 215 -6.28 9.86 -5.05
C ALA A 215 -7.73 9.92 -4.54
N VAL A 216 -8.56 10.75 -5.18
CA VAL A 216 -9.97 10.93 -4.80
C VAL A 216 -10.80 9.67 -5.04
N ARG A 217 -10.43 8.87 -6.04
CA ARG A 217 -11.18 7.67 -6.46
C ARG A 217 -10.66 6.38 -5.86
N ALA A 218 -9.38 6.33 -5.48
CA ALA A 218 -8.66 5.12 -5.09
C ALA A 218 -9.36 4.35 -3.96
N PRO A 219 -9.84 4.97 -2.86
CA PRO A 219 -10.50 4.21 -1.79
C PRO A 219 -11.75 3.47 -2.27
N ARG A 220 -12.57 4.13 -3.10
CA ARG A 220 -13.79 3.54 -3.66
C ARG A 220 -13.47 2.46 -4.69
N THR A 221 -12.56 2.76 -5.63
CA THR A 221 -12.13 1.80 -6.65
C THR A 221 -11.53 0.55 -6.02
N ALA A 222 -10.63 0.71 -5.05
CA ALA A 222 -10.02 -0.39 -4.31
C ALA A 222 -11.06 -1.23 -3.56
N SER A 223 -11.97 -0.58 -2.83
CA SER A 223 -12.98 -1.29 -2.04
C SER A 223 -13.92 -2.10 -2.94
N ASN A 224 -14.34 -1.54 -4.08
CA ASN A 224 -15.18 -2.25 -5.05
C ASN A 224 -14.40 -3.41 -5.68
N ALA A 225 -13.16 -3.16 -6.12
CA ALA A 225 -12.30 -4.20 -6.68
C ALA A 225 -12.10 -5.36 -5.71
N TYR A 226 -11.87 -5.08 -4.43
CA TYR A 226 -11.75 -6.09 -3.39
C TYR A 226 -13.06 -6.88 -3.20
N LEU A 227 -14.20 -6.20 -3.10
CA LEU A 227 -15.49 -6.85 -2.90
C LEU A 227 -15.95 -7.69 -4.12
N GLU A 228 -15.72 -7.18 -5.32
CA GLU A 228 -16.10 -7.85 -6.56
C GLU A 228 -15.10 -8.98 -6.90
N GLY A 229 -13.79 -8.74 -6.77
CA GLY A 229 -12.76 -9.73 -7.10
C GLY A 229 -12.58 -10.81 -6.05
N ILE A 230 -12.43 -10.45 -4.77
CA ILE A 230 -12.12 -11.42 -3.71
C ILE A 230 -13.37 -12.12 -3.16
N HIS A 231 -14.48 -11.38 -3.06
CA HIS A 231 -15.74 -11.93 -2.55
C HIS A 231 -16.75 -12.31 -3.64
N ALA A 232 -16.43 -12.10 -4.93
CA ALA A 232 -17.31 -12.40 -6.07
C ALA A 232 -18.71 -11.78 -5.92
N LEU A 233 -18.82 -10.63 -5.25
CA LEU A 233 -20.12 -9.99 -5.04
C LEU A 233 -20.60 -9.32 -6.33
N PRO A 234 -21.89 -9.46 -6.69
CA PRO A 234 -22.47 -8.66 -7.75
C PRO A 234 -22.36 -7.15 -7.43
N PRO A 235 -22.22 -6.26 -8.42
CA PRO A 235 -21.95 -4.83 -8.18
C PRO A 235 -22.93 -4.13 -7.23
N ALA A 236 -24.22 -4.51 -7.28
CA ALA A 236 -25.24 -3.97 -6.38
C ALA A 236 -25.03 -4.39 -4.90
N ALA A 237 -24.58 -5.63 -4.66
CA ALA A 237 -24.26 -6.13 -3.32
C ALA A 237 -22.93 -5.54 -2.82
N ALA A 238 -21.92 -5.44 -3.70
CA ALA A 238 -20.65 -4.79 -3.40
C ALA A 238 -20.86 -3.33 -2.97
N ALA A 239 -21.69 -2.55 -3.68
CA ALA A 239 -21.99 -1.17 -3.29
C ALA A 239 -22.63 -1.04 -1.90
N ARG A 240 -23.50 -1.98 -1.51
CA ARG A 240 -24.12 -2.01 -0.17
C ARG A 240 -23.11 -2.37 0.92
N ALA A 241 -22.29 -3.40 0.67
CA ALA A 241 -21.21 -3.81 1.55
C ALA A 241 -20.20 -2.66 1.75
N GLN A 242 -19.79 -2.01 0.66
CA GLN A 242 -18.91 -0.86 0.65
C GLN A 242 -19.47 0.29 1.50
N ARG A 243 -20.71 0.71 1.27
CA ARG A 243 -21.34 1.81 2.02
C ARG A 243 -21.39 1.52 3.52
N THR A 244 -21.80 0.31 3.88
CA THR A 244 -21.90 -0.09 5.30
C THR A 244 -20.53 -0.15 5.95
N GLY A 245 -19.54 -0.75 5.28
CA GLY A 245 -18.17 -0.85 5.75
C GLY A 245 -17.51 0.52 5.93
N SER A 246 -17.61 1.39 4.91
CA SER A 246 -17.05 2.75 4.95
C SER A 246 -17.66 3.63 6.04
N ILE A 247 -18.98 3.55 6.28
CA ILE A 247 -19.63 4.31 7.36
C ILE A 247 -19.12 3.82 8.73
N ALA A 248 -19.07 2.50 8.93
CA ALA A 248 -18.59 1.92 10.19
C ALA A 248 -17.11 2.28 10.45
N ALA A 249 -16.27 2.17 9.42
CA ALA A 249 -14.86 2.53 9.50
C ALA A 249 -14.66 4.02 9.79
N ALA A 250 -15.40 4.91 9.11
CA ALA A 250 -15.34 6.35 9.34
C ALA A 250 -15.77 6.72 10.77
N ALA A 251 -16.88 6.16 11.25
CA ALA A 251 -17.34 6.39 12.62
C ALA A 251 -16.31 5.91 13.65
N LEU A 252 -15.77 4.70 13.47
CA LEU A 252 -14.74 4.16 14.36
C LEU A 252 -13.47 5.01 14.34
N ALA A 253 -13.00 5.43 13.16
CA ALA A 253 -11.84 6.29 13.03
C ALA A 253 -12.06 7.62 13.77
N VAL A 254 -13.17 8.31 13.55
CA VAL A 254 -13.47 9.58 14.22
C VAL A 254 -13.49 9.42 15.74
N ILE A 255 -14.24 8.44 16.26
CA ILE A 255 -14.36 8.21 17.71
C ILE A 255 -13.00 7.87 18.33
N SER A 256 -12.26 6.94 17.72
CA SER A 256 -10.95 6.52 18.24
C SER A 256 -9.90 7.63 18.13
N GLY A 257 -9.95 8.45 17.08
CA GLY A 257 -9.06 9.60 16.90
C GLY A 257 -9.24 10.62 18.03
N PHE A 258 -10.50 10.99 18.34
CA PHE A 258 -10.79 11.86 19.48
C PHE A 258 -10.32 11.25 20.79
N ALA A 259 -10.57 9.97 21.03
CA ALA A 259 -10.14 9.29 22.25
C ALA A 259 -8.61 9.32 22.43
N ILE A 260 -7.84 9.10 21.35
CA ILE A 260 -6.37 9.15 21.39
C ILE A 260 -5.88 10.57 21.66
N ILE A 261 -6.45 11.58 20.99
CA ILE A 261 -6.07 12.98 21.22
C ILE A 261 -6.34 13.38 22.67
N THR A 262 -7.51 13.03 23.21
CA THR A 262 -7.86 13.29 24.61
C THR A 262 -6.90 12.56 25.56
N ALA A 263 -6.60 11.29 25.31
CA ALA A 263 -5.66 10.53 26.13
C ALA A 263 -4.26 11.17 26.13
N LEU A 264 -3.74 11.56 24.97
CA LEU A 264 -2.44 12.23 24.87
C LEU A 264 -2.45 13.59 25.60
N ALA A 265 -3.52 14.36 25.46
CA ALA A 265 -3.65 15.67 26.11
C ALA A 265 -3.71 15.58 27.64
N LEU A 266 -4.20 14.47 28.19
CA LEU A 266 -4.24 14.22 29.63
C LEU A 266 -2.93 13.66 30.18
N LEU A 267 -2.08 13.07 29.33
CA LEU A 267 -0.87 12.34 29.74
C LEU A 267 0.44 13.12 29.50
N LEU A 268 0.45 14.12 28.62
CA LEU A 268 1.65 14.88 28.21
C LEU A 268 1.68 16.30 28.79
#